data_AF-A0A6A4CNW0-F1
#
_entry.id   AF-A0A6A4CNW0-F1
#
_cell.length_a   1.000
_cell.length_b   1.000
_cell.length_c   1.000
_cell.angle_alpha   90.00
_cell.angle_beta   90.00
_cell.angle_gamma   90.00
#
_symmetry.space_group_name_H-M   'P 1'
#
loop_
_entity.id
_entity.type
_entity.pdbx_description
1 polymer ?
#
loop_
_entity_poly.entity_id
_entity_poly.type
_entity_poly.pdbx_seq_one_letter_code
_entity_poly.pdbx_strand_id
1 'polypeptide(L)'
;MVAFQWWDRKPVHYLCTGSAMAEASIGRKVKLVGAITVPCPSAVTYYQRWMGGVDVHDQLRLQRYSLQTSTKFKKYYKSLFVGLVDMALINAYLSHKEAARMAGTQAMKRGEWLSLLQNQPLQLKPQDFAGVVATPTVGSQKRKRARARLTHAPQQSEDWVIVSGVQKRRQRSCKVCALLRTNKAKKSFATTYFCERCSVDDAKCWLCNKIRRYGVVPHRKFGDPHVTPYRQAVTQASRRCLRVRAVYSLKQERLSVPD
;
A
#
# COMPACT_ATOMS: atom_id res chain seq x y z
N MET A 1 34.30 -21.22 17.32
CA MET A 1 33.61 -19.91 17.41
C MET A 1 34.45 -19.03 18.33
N VAL A 2 34.67 -17.77 17.99
CA VAL A 2 35.52 -16.86 18.76
C VAL A 2 34.72 -15.60 19.08
N ALA A 3 34.69 -15.22 20.36
CA ALA A 3 34.09 -13.97 20.81
C ALA A 3 35.18 -13.11 21.45
N PHE A 4 35.22 -11.83 21.11
CA PHE A 4 36.21 -10.91 21.67
C PHE A 4 35.70 -9.48 21.72
N GLN A 5 36.35 -8.67 22.54
CA GLN A 5 36.11 -7.24 22.64
C GLN A 5 37.30 -6.50 22.04
N TRP A 6 37.04 -5.60 21.11
CA TRP A 6 38.03 -4.69 20.57
C TRP A 6 37.80 -3.29 21.14
N TRP A 7 38.86 -2.69 21.66
CA TRP A 7 38.79 -1.38 22.28
C TRP A 7 39.11 -0.28 21.26
N ASP A 8 38.09 0.48 20.89
CA ASP A 8 38.25 1.70 20.12
C ASP A 8 38.05 2.93 21.02
N ARG A 9 37.23 3.93 20.62
CA ARG A 9 36.74 4.98 21.54
C ARG A 9 35.74 4.43 22.56
N LYS A 10 35.09 3.32 22.21
CA LYS A 10 34.15 2.56 23.01
C LYS A 10 34.43 1.07 22.76
N PRO A 11 34.11 0.20 23.73
CA PRO A 11 34.21 -1.24 23.52
C PRO A 11 33.29 -1.69 22.38
N VAL A 12 33.82 -2.49 21.46
CA VAL A 12 33.06 -3.15 20.38
C VAL A 12 33.20 -4.65 20.54
N HIS A 13 32.08 -5.36 20.61
CA HIS A 13 32.06 -6.81 20.76
C HIS A 13 31.90 -7.48 19.40
N TYR A 14 32.75 -8.46 19.12
CA TYR A 14 32.75 -9.24 17.89
C TYR A 14 32.47 -10.71 18.20
N LEU A 15 31.71 -11.34 17.31
CA LEU A 15 31.44 -12.77 17.31
C LEU A 15 31.76 -13.31 15.92
N CYS A 16 32.68 -14.27 15.83
CA CYS A 16 33.18 -14.79 14.57
C CYS A 16 33.17 -16.32 14.55
N THR A 17 32.75 -16.89 13.44
CA THR A 17 32.88 -18.33 13.13
C THR A 17 33.92 -18.48 12.02
N GLY A 18 34.89 -19.38 12.19
CA GLY A 18 35.93 -19.65 11.18
C GLY A 18 37.02 -18.59 11.02
N SER A 19 37.12 -17.60 11.94
CA SER A 19 38.21 -16.61 11.94
C SER A 19 39.28 -16.99 12.98
N ALA A 20 40.55 -16.93 12.57
CA ALA A 20 41.69 -17.04 13.47
C ALA A 20 42.03 -15.66 14.07
N MET A 21 42.48 -15.63 15.33
CA MET A 21 42.97 -14.42 16.00
C MET A 21 44.36 -14.02 15.50
N ALA A 22 44.47 -13.75 14.21
CA ALA A 22 45.68 -13.19 13.63
C ALA A 22 45.73 -11.67 13.87
N GLU A 23 46.92 -11.16 14.11
CA GLU A 23 47.17 -9.73 14.20
C GLU A 23 47.09 -9.07 12.82
N ALA A 24 46.43 -7.92 12.76
CA ALA A 24 46.32 -7.09 11.57
C ALA A 24 46.45 -5.62 11.96
N SER A 25 46.55 -4.75 10.96
CA SER A 25 46.64 -3.32 11.19
C SER A 25 45.56 -2.59 10.39
N ILE A 26 44.89 -1.62 11.01
CA ILE A 26 43.91 -0.77 10.34
C ILE A 26 44.36 0.69 10.33
N GLY A 27 44.28 1.31 9.15
CA GLY A 27 44.54 2.73 8.98
C GLY A 27 43.36 3.56 9.49
N ARG A 28 43.62 4.47 10.42
CA ARG A 28 42.63 5.28 11.10
C ARG A 28 42.93 6.77 10.95
N LYS A 29 41.96 7.54 10.47
CA LYS A 29 42.08 9.00 10.46
C LYS A 29 41.61 9.57 11.80
N VAL A 30 42.55 10.05 12.60
CA VAL A 30 42.26 10.74 13.86
C VAL A 30 42.21 12.25 13.58
N LYS A 31 41.15 12.90 14.10
CA LYS A 31 41.01 14.36 13.99
C LYS A 31 42.27 15.01 14.58
N LEU A 32 42.83 15.99 13.89
CA LEU A 32 44.06 16.75 14.22
C LEU A 32 45.39 15.98 14.09
N VAL A 33 45.43 14.66 14.25
CA VAL A 33 46.68 13.86 14.22
C VAL A 33 46.98 13.28 12.84
N GLY A 34 45.97 13.14 11.97
CA GLY A 34 46.14 12.56 10.64
C GLY A 34 45.88 11.04 10.62
N ALA A 35 46.47 10.35 9.65
CA ALA A 35 46.32 8.90 9.50
C ALA A 35 47.32 8.16 10.41
N ILE A 36 46.80 7.41 11.37
CA ILE A 36 47.57 6.53 12.26
C ILE A 36 47.26 5.07 11.94
N THR A 37 48.24 4.19 12.11
CA THR A 37 48.05 2.74 11.97
C THR A 37 47.87 2.14 13.36
N VAL A 38 46.77 1.42 13.57
CA VAL A 38 46.43 0.82 14.88
C VAL A 38 46.43 -0.71 14.75
N PRO A 39 47.10 -1.45 15.66
CA PRO A 39 47.01 -2.90 15.68
C PRO A 39 45.59 -3.34 16.08
N CYS A 40 45.05 -4.32 15.36
CA CYS A 40 43.72 -4.84 15.57
C CYS A 40 43.64 -6.33 15.19
N PRO A 41 42.73 -7.10 15.79
CA PRO A 41 42.47 -8.45 15.32
C PRO A 41 42.03 -8.45 13.85
N SER A 42 42.52 -9.38 13.05
CA SER A 42 42.19 -9.53 11.62
C SER A 42 40.68 -9.59 11.36
N ALA A 43 39.90 -10.18 12.28
CA ALA A 43 38.44 -10.18 12.26
C ALA A 43 37.83 -8.77 12.14
N VAL A 44 38.43 -7.75 12.76
CA VAL A 44 37.99 -6.34 12.66
C VAL A 44 38.20 -5.82 11.24
N THR A 45 39.38 -6.08 10.65
CA THR A 45 39.69 -5.68 9.27
C THR A 45 38.75 -6.36 8.27
N TYR A 46 38.50 -7.66 8.42
CA TYR A 46 37.55 -8.39 7.59
C TYR A 46 36.15 -7.80 7.70
N TYR A 47 35.66 -7.56 8.92
CA TYR A 47 34.36 -6.94 9.12
C TYR A 47 34.27 -5.57 8.42
N GLN A 48 35.24 -4.70 8.65
CA GLN A 48 35.26 -3.36 8.07
C GLN A 48 35.29 -3.38 6.53
N ARG A 49 35.99 -4.36 5.94
CA ARG A 49 36.08 -4.52 4.48
C ARG A 49 34.75 -4.93 3.86
N TRP A 50 33.95 -5.75 4.54
CA TRP A 50 32.75 -6.38 3.97
C TRP A 50 31.42 -5.80 4.46
N MET A 51 31.37 -5.15 5.62
CA MET A 51 30.13 -4.63 6.22
C MET A 51 29.38 -3.61 5.35
N GLY A 52 30.10 -2.89 4.48
CA GLY A 52 29.53 -1.82 3.65
C GLY A 52 28.82 -2.28 2.37
N GLY A 53 28.78 -3.59 2.08
CA GLY A 53 28.24 -4.08 0.81
C GLY A 53 26.79 -3.66 0.54
N VAL A 54 25.94 -3.73 1.57
CA VAL A 54 24.51 -3.34 1.48
C VAL A 54 24.35 -1.84 1.29
N ASP A 55 25.06 -1.04 2.09
CA ASP A 55 24.99 0.42 2.02
C ASP A 55 25.50 0.95 0.67
N VAL A 56 26.58 0.35 0.14
CA VAL A 56 27.11 0.70 -1.19
C VAL A 56 26.11 0.32 -2.29
N HIS A 57 25.46 -0.83 -2.19
CA HIS A 57 24.42 -1.24 -3.15
C HIS A 57 23.22 -0.29 -3.10
N ASP A 58 22.71 0.05 -1.91
CA ASP A 58 21.61 0.97 -1.74
C ASP A 58 21.98 2.41 -2.17
N GLN A 59 23.23 2.82 -1.94
CA GLN A 59 23.74 4.09 -2.46
C GLN A 59 23.74 4.08 -4.00
N LEU A 60 24.23 3.02 -4.64
CA LEU A 60 24.19 2.89 -6.11
C LEU A 60 22.76 2.91 -6.64
N ARG A 61 21.81 2.39 -5.86
CA ARG A 61 20.37 2.35 -6.16
C ARG A 61 19.70 3.71 -6.09
N LEU A 62 19.91 4.44 -5.00
CA LEU A 62 19.23 5.71 -4.72
C LEU A 62 19.83 6.93 -5.43
N GLN A 63 20.98 6.76 -6.09
CA GLN A 63 21.67 7.82 -6.83
C GLN A 63 20.97 8.19 -8.17
N ARG A 64 21.77 8.55 -9.19
CA ARG A 64 21.42 9.30 -10.40
C ARG A 64 20.43 8.63 -11.36
N TYR A 65 20.13 7.35 -11.16
CA TYR A 65 19.26 6.55 -12.06
C TYR A 65 18.13 5.81 -11.32
N SER A 66 17.76 6.23 -10.10
CA SER A 66 16.68 5.58 -9.35
C SER A 66 15.30 5.85 -9.98
N LEU A 67 14.62 4.79 -10.41
CA LEU A 67 13.23 4.87 -10.86
C LEU A 67 12.27 5.09 -9.68
N GLN A 68 12.60 4.55 -8.50
CA GLN A 68 11.77 4.71 -7.31
C GLN A 68 11.71 6.17 -6.84
N THR A 69 12.82 6.90 -6.94
CA THR A 69 12.89 8.31 -6.54
C THR A 69 12.35 9.25 -7.62
N SER A 70 12.44 8.87 -8.89
CA SER A 70 11.97 9.71 -10.01
C SER A 70 10.44 9.74 -10.15
N THR A 71 9.73 8.73 -9.62
CA THR A 71 8.27 8.61 -9.79
C THR A 71 7.52 8.53 -8.45
N LYS A 72 6.56 9.43 -8.25
CA LYS A 72 5.67 9.40 -7.06
C LYS A 72 4.36 8.72 -7.40
N PHE A 73 4.09 7.59 -6.74
CA PHE A 73 2.82 6.88 -6.88
C PHE A 73 1.93 7.08 -5.65
N LYS A 74 0.61 7.23 -5.86
CA LYS A 74 -0.38 7.30 -4.76
C LYS A 74 -0.51 6.00 -3.96
N LYS A 75 -0.06 4.88 -4.52
CA LYS A 75 -0.21 3.54 -3.92
C LYS A 75 1.17 2.94 -3.67
N TYR A 76 1.43 2.50 -2.43
CA TYR A 76 2.74 2.05 -1.98
C TYR A 76 3.31 0.90 -2.82
N TYR A 77 2.49 -0.09 -3.21
CA TYR A 77 2.96 -1.27 -3.94
C TYR A 77 3.57 -0.94 -5.30
N LYS A 78 3.19 0.19 -5.92
CA LYS A 78 3.79 0.62 -7.19
C LYS A 78 5.22 1.09 -6.98
N SER A 79 5.46 1.86 -5.92
CA SER A 79 6.81 2.28 -5.53
C SER A 79 7.66 1.08 -5.13
N LEU A 80 7.07 0.11 -4.41
CA LEU A 80 7.75 -1.14 -4.07
C LEU A 80 8.17 -1.92 -5.31
N PHE A 81 7.27 -2.10 -6.29
CA PHE A 81 7.57 -2.77 -7.55
C PHE A 81 8.72 -2.10 -8.30
N VAL A 82 8.65 -0.78 -8.47
CA VAL A 82 9.74 -0.03 -9.12
C VAL A 82 11.04 -0.16 -8.33
N GLY A 83 10.96 -0.22 -7.01
CA GLY A 83 12.10 -0.46 -6.16
C GLY A 83 12.77 -1.83 -6.36
N LEU A 84 12.01 -2.87 -6.70
CA LEU A 84 12.54 -4.18 -7.08
C LEU A 84 13.17 -4.16 -8.48
N VAL A 85 12.60 -3.41 -9.41
CA VAL A 85 13.20 -3.20 -10.74
C VAL A 85 14.55 -2.48 -10.61
N ASP A 86 14.64 -1.44 -9.78
CA ASP A 86 15.91 -0.74 -9.51
C ASP A 86 16.99 -1.71 -8.97
N MET A 87 16.61 -2.63 -8.07
CA MET A 87 17.52 -3.67 -7.56
C MET A 87 17.98 -4.62 -8.67
N ALA A 88 17.05 -5.09 -9.51
CA ALA A 88 17.34 -6.00 -10.61
C ALA A 88 18.27 -5.34 -11.65
N LEU A 89 18.07 -4.07 -11.97
CA LEU A 89 18.91 -3.31 -12.90
C LEU A 89 20.35 -3.19 -12.40
N ILE A 90 20.54 -2.96 -11.09
CA ILE A 90 21.89 -2.91 -10.51
C ILE A 90 22.55 -4.27 -10.58
N ASN A 91 21.84 -5.32 -10.20
CA ASN A 91 22.38 -6.67 -10.23
C ASN A 91 22.77 -7.08 -11.67
N ALA A 92 21.92 -6.77 -12.65
CA ALA A 92 22.21 -7.00 -14.06
C ALA A 92 23.44 -6.20 -14.55
N TYR A 93 23.60 -4.95 -14.10
CA TYR A 93 24.79 -4.16 -14.41
C TYR A 93 26.07 -4.73 -13.77
N LEU A 94 25.99 -5.23 -12.52
CA LEU A 94 27.10 -5.91 -11.87
C LEU A 94 27.49 -7.17 -12.64
N SER A 95 26.51 -7.98 -13.06
CA SER A 95 26.75 -9.17 -13.89
C SER A 95 27.40 -8.80 -15.22
N HIS A 96 26.95 -7.73 -15.88
CA HIS A 96 27.57 -7.25 -17.12
C HIS A 96 29.03 -6.82 -16.89
N LYS A 97 29.33 -6.13 -15.78
CA LYS A 97 30.70 -5.71 -15.45
C LYS A 97 31.60 -6.92 -15.20
N GLU A 98 31.11 -7.93 -14.49
CA GLU A 98 31.85 -9.18 -14.29
C GLU A 98 32.04 -9.96 -15.60
N ALA A 99 31.02 -10.03 -16.45
CA ALA A 99 31.13 -10.66 -17.76
C ALA A 99 32.17 -9.95 -18.65
N ALA A 100 32.17 -8.61 -18.69
CA ALA A 100 33.17 -7.83 -19.40
C ALA A 100 34.58 -8.06 -18.85
N ARG A 101 34.72 -8.13 -17.52
CA ARG A 101 35.99 -8.47 -16.85
C ARG A 101 36.49 -9.86 -17.25
N MET A 102 35.61 -10.86 -17.29
CA MET A 102 35.95 -12.22 -17.72
C MET A 102 36.32 -12.30 -19.20
N ALA A 103 35.68 -11.49 -20.04
CA ALA A 103 35.96 -11.39 -21.47
C ALA A 103 37.17 -10.50 -21.81
N GLY A 104 37.79 -9.86 -20.82
CA GLY A 104 38.90 -8.91 -21.03
C GLY A 104 38.50 -7.63 -21.76
N THR A 105 37.21 -7.34 -21.87
CA THR A 105 36.69 -6.14 -22.54
C THR A 105 36.41 -5.02 -21.55
N GLN A 106 36.49 -3.77 -22.02
CA GLN A 106 36.15 -2.62 -21.20
C GLN A 106 34.64 -2.59 -20.93
N ALA A 107 34.26 -2.64 -19.65
CA ALA A 107 32.86 -2.52 -19.26
C ALA A 107 32.31 -1.13 -19.65
N MET A 108 31.14 -1.12 -20.27
CA MET A 108 30.41 0.11 -20.61
C MET A 108 30.10 0.95 -19.37
N LYS A 109 30.03 2.27 -19.54
CA LYS A 109 29.57 3.16 -18.47
C LYS A 109 28.10 2.86 -18.12
N ARG A 110 27.75 2.96 -16.85
CA ARG A 110 26.40 2.65 -16.33
C ARG A 110 25.27 3.34 -17.12
N GLY A 111 25.42 4.64 -17.41
CA GLY A 111 24.39 5.40 -18.14
C GLY A 111 24.18 4.88 -19.56
N GLU A 112 25.27 4.65 -20.30
CA GLU A 112 25.22 4.11 -21.67
C GLU A 112 24.62 2.70 -21.70
N TRP A 113 25.00 1.86 -20.74
CA TRP A 113 24.44 0.51 -20.60
C TRP A 113 22.93 0.53 -20.29
N LEU A 114 22.49 1.40 -19.38
CA LEU A 114 21.06 1.60 -19.09
C LEU A 114 20.29 2.11 -20.31
N SER A 115 20.86 3.05 -21.08
CA SER A 115 20.23 3.53 -22.31
C SER A 115 20.10 2.43 -23.36
N LEU A 116 21.12 1.60 -23.54
CA LEU A 116 21.08 0.45 -24.43
C LEU A 116 20.00 -0.54 -23.98
N LEU A 117 19.97 -0.85 -22.68
CA LEU A 117 18.98 -1.74 -22.10
C LEU A 117 17.55 -1.19 -22.18
N GLN A 118 17.35 0.13 -22.16
CA GLN A 118 16.05 0.74 -22.39
C GLN A 118 15.64 0.68 -23.86
N ASN A 119 16.58 0.79 -24.80
CA ASN A 119 16.30 0.74 -26.23
C ASN A 119 15.95 -0.66 -26.73
N GLN A 120 16.51 -1.71 -26.12
CA GLN A 120 16.24 -3.11 -26.50
C GLN A 120 14.73 -3.48 -26.41
N PRO A 121 14.01 -3.24 -25.29
CA PRO A 121 12.57 -3.47 -25.21
C PRO A 121 11.74 -2.65 -26.18
N LEU A 122 12.20 -1.44 -26.56
CA LEU A 122 11.49 -0.58 -27.50
C LEU A 122 11.57 -1.10 -28.94
N GLN A 123 12.53 -1.96 -29.25
CA GLN A 123 12.72 -2.56 -30.57
C GLN A 123 11.96 -3.89 -30.74
N LEU A 124 11.38 -4.44 -29.66
CA LEU A 124 10.63 -5.69 -29.71
C LEU A 124 9.33 -5.52 -30.50
N LYS A 125 9.12 -6.40 -31.48
CA LYS A 125 7.91 -6.46 -32.31
C LYS A 125 6.93 -7.48 -31.73
N PRO A 126 5.62 -7.40 -32.05
CA PRO A 126 4.63 -8.41 -31.65
C PRO A 126 5.02 -9.85 -32.06
N GLN A 127 5.81 -9.97 -33.13
CA GLN A 127 6.32 -11.23 -33.66
C GLN A 127 7.32 -11.91 -32.71
N ASP A 128 8.09 -11.14 -31.94
CA ASP A 128 9.06 -11.67 -30.96
C ASP A 128 8.38 -12.30 -29.73
N PHE A 129 7.08 -12.02 -29.55
CA PHE A 129 6.24 -12.61 -28.52
C PHE A 129 5.41 -13.80 -29.03
N ALA A 130 5.48 -14.13 -30.33
CA ALA A 130 4.77 -15.27 -30.90
C ALA A 130 5.39 -16.59 -30.38
N GLY A 131 4.60 -17.39 -29.67
CA GLY A 131 5.05 -18.66 -29.08
C GLY A 131 5.28 -18.60 -27.57
N VAL A 132 5.32 -17.41 -26.97
CA VAL A 132 5.16 -17.28 -25.51
C VAL A 132 3.68 -17.51 -25.21
N VAL A 133 3.34 -18.73 -24.83
CA VAL A 133 2.04 -19.02 -24.21
C VAL A 133 2.03 -18.20 -22.92
N ALA A 134 1.51 -16.98 -23.00
CA ALA A 134 1.23 -16.20 -21.82
C ALA A 134 0.35 -17.09 -20.96
N THR A 135 0.87 -17.57 -19.82
CA THR A 135 0.05 -18.22 -18.80
C THR A 135 -1.15 -17.31 -18.67
N PRO A 136 -2.36 -17.77 -19.04
CA PRO A 136 -3.50 -16.89 -19.03
C PRO A 136 -3.51 -16.31 -17.64
N THR A 137 -3.38 -14.98 -17.55
CA THR A 137 -3.70 -14.30 -16.31
C THR A 137 -5.06 -14.86 -16.00
N VAL A 138 -5.19 -15.63 -14.91
CA VAL A 138 -6.49 -16.07 -14.40
C VAL A 138 -7.17 -14.74 -14.17
N GLY A 139 -7.93 -14.33 -15.18
CA GLY A 139 -8.26 -12.94 -15.37
C GLY A 139 -8.95 -12.62 -14.09
N SER A 140 -8.34 -11.76 -13.25
CA SER A 140 -8.90 -11.42 -11.96
C SER A 140 -10.32 -11.13 -12.30
N GLN A 141 -11.22 -12.05 -11.92
CA GLN A 141 -12.55 -12.01 -12.46
C GLN A 141 -13.01 -10.68 -11.93
N LYS A 142 -13.04 -9.66 -12.81
CA LYS A 142 -13.89 -8.53 -12.63
C LYS A 142 -15.20 -9.25 -12.66
N ARG A 143 -15.64 -9.74 -11.49
CA ARG A 143 -16.99 -10.12 -11.20
C ARG A 143 -17.70 -8.94 -11.83
N LYS A 144 -18.26 -9.17 -13.01
CA LYS A 144 -19.25 -8.27 -13.58
C LYS A 144 -20.30 -8.39 -12.50
N ARG A 145 -20.18 -7.55 -11.46
CA ARG A 145 -21.26 -7.31 -10.54
C ARG A 145 -22.28 -6.78 -11.50
N ALA A 146 -23.19 -7.67 -11.90
CA ALA A 146 -24.37 -7.28 -12.61
C ALA A 146 -24.80 -6.00 -11.90
N ARG A 147 -24.94 -4.90 -12.63
CA ARG A 147 -25.69 -3.78 -12.11
C ARG A 147 -27.11 -4.30 -12.01
N ALA A 148 -27.37 -5.13 -11.01
CA ALA A 148 -28.70 -5.40 -10.55
C ALA A 148 -29.22 -4.02 -10.22
N ARG A 149 -30.15 -3.52 -11.05
CA ARG A 149 -31.03 -2.42 -10.68
C ARG A 149 -31.85 -2.97 -9.53
N LEU A 150 -31.23 -3.08 -8.35
CA LEU A 150 -31.87 -3.48 -7.12
C LEU A 150 -32.82 -2.36 -6.79
N THR A 151 -34.11 -2.60 -7.02
CA THR A 151 -35.18 -1.75 -6.53
C THR A 151 -35.11 -1.80 -5.01
N HIS A 152 -34.65 -0.71 -4.40
CA HIS A 152 -34.65 -0.55 -2.94
C HIS A 152 -35.96 0.12 -2.56
N ALA A 153 -36.91 -0.65 -2.05
CA ALA A 153 -38.15 -0.13 -1.48
C ALA A 153 -38.00 -0.04 0.06
N PRO A 154 -38.26 1.13 0.67
CA PRO A 154 -38.31 1.26 2.12
C PRO A 154 -39.58 0.60 2.68
N GLN A 155 -39.42 -0.27 3.67
CA GLN A 155 -40.50 -0.90 4.42
C GLN A 155 -40.62 -0.24 5.80
N GLN A 156 -41.84 -0.18 6.34
CA GLN A 156 -42.08 0.38 7.66
C GLN A 156 -41.85 -0.67 8.74
N SER A 157 -41.20 -0.29 9.84
CA SER A 157 -40.93 -1.16 10.99
C SER A 157 -42.17 -1.34 11.86
N GLU A 158 -42.34 -2.57 12.36
CA GLU A 158 -43.41 -2.96 13.30
C GLU A 158 -42.97 -2.90 14.77
N ASP A 159 -41.72 -2.50 15.07
CA ASP A 159 -41.27 -2.20 16.44
C ASP A 159 -42.11 -1.06 17.10
N TRP A 160 -42.97 -1.40 18.06
CA TRP A 160 -43.73 -0.44 18.88
C TRP A 160 -43.10 -0.24 20.27
N VAL A 161 -43.22 0.97 20.82
CA VAL A 161 -42.77 1.34 22.18
C VAL A 161 -43.83 2.21 22.84
N ILE A 162 -44.10 1.97 24.12
CA ILE A 162 -45.00 2.80 24.92
C ILE A 162 -44.20 3.97 25.47
N VAL A 163 -44.59 5.20 25.11
CA VAL A 163 -43.98 6.43 25.63
C VAL A 163 -45.11 7.30 26.19
N SER A 164 -45.06 7.57 27.50
CA SER A 164 -46.06 8.38 28.21
C SER A 164 -47.49 7.86 28.02
N GLY A 165 -47.69 6.55 28.14
CA GLY A 165 -49.01 5.90 28.01
C GLY A 165 -49.53 5.73 26.58
N VAL A 166 -48.83 6.26 25.56
CA VAL A 166 -49.24 6.16 24.16
C VAL A 166 -48.32 5.21 23.40
N GLN A 167 -48.91 4.25 22.67
CA GLN A 167 -48.17 3.38 21.76
C GLN A 167 -47.67 4.17 20.56
N LYS A 168 -46.34 4.24 20.40
CA LYS A 168 -45.69 4.91 19.27
C LYS A 168 -44.67 3.98 18.63
N ARG A 169 -44.57 4.00 17.30
CA ARG A 169 -43.54 3.23 16.59
C ARG A 169 -42.15 3.74 16.94
N ARG A 170 -41.21 2.81 17.18
CA ARG A 170 -39.83 3.15 17.54
C ARG A 170 -39.15 3.91 16.40
N GLN A 171 -38.71 5.12 16.68
CA GLN A 171 -37.98 5.93 15.70
C GLN A 171 -36.47 5.74 15.87
N ARG A 172 -35.75 5.62 14.76
CA ARG A 172 -34.27 5.49 14.76
C ARG A 172 -33.64 6.47 13.77
N SER A 173 -32.38 6.79 13.98
CA SER A 173 -31.66 7.77 13.15
C SER A 173 -31.52 7.29 11.69
N CYS A 174 -31.96 8.13 10.74
CA CYS A 174 -31.75 7.87 9.33
C CYS A 174 -30.26 7.95 8.99
N LYS A 175 -29.72 6.89 8.39
CA LYS A 175 -28.29 6.82 8.07
C LYS A 175 -27.87 7.86 7.04
N VAL A 176 -28.73 8.15 6.07
CA VAL A 176 -28.47 9.16 5.03
C VAL A 176 -28.47 10.57 5.62
N CYS A 177 -29.47 10.91 6.45
CA CYS A 177 -29.51 12.22 7.10
C CYS A 177 -28.40 12.40 8.14
N ALA A 178 -27.97 11.32 8.80
CA ALA A 178 -26.80 11.35 9.69
C ALA A 178 -25.48 11.60 8.93
N LEU A 179 -25.37 11.14 7.68
CA LEU A 179 -24.22 11.39 6.82
C LEU A 179 -24.25 12.76 6.16
N LEU A 180 -25.43 13.24 5.75
CA LEU A 180 -25.61 14.51 5.04
C LEU A 180 -25.79 15.72 5.97
N ARG A 181 -25.78 15.54 7.29
CA ARG A 181 -25.88 16.66 8.23
C ARG A 181 -24.66 17.57 8.11
N THR A 182 -24.90 18.85 7.89
CA THR A 182 -23.87 19.91 7.89
C THR A 182 -23.40 20.21 9.31
N ASN A 183 -24.33 20.21 10.27
CA ASN A 183 -24.03 20.42 11.68
C ASN A 183 -24.09 19.10 12.46
N LYS A 184 -22.94 18.66 13.01
CA LYS A 184 -22.81 17.41 13.77
C LYS A 184 -23.43 17.49 15.18
N ALA A 185 -23.70 18.69 15.71
CA ALA A 185 -24.36 18.88 17.00
C ALA A 185 -25.87 18.63 16.93
N LYS A 186 -26.48 18.76 15.74
CA LYS A 186 -27.91 18.46 15.55
C LYS A 186 -28.15 16.96 15.39
N LYS A 187 -29.19 16.46 16.07
CA LYS A 187 -29.67 15.07 15.92
C LYS A 187 -30.10 14.84 14.48
N SER A 188 -29.72 13.70 13.92
CA SER A 188 -30.17 13.29 12.59
C SER A 188 -31.68 13.03 12.59
N PHE A 189 -32.32 13.21 11.43
CA PHE A 189 -33.73 12.90 11.26
C PHE A 189 -34.06 11.46 11.68
N ALA A 190 -35.12 11.29 12.47
CA ALA A 190 -35.57 9.98 12.94
C ALA A 190 -36.63 9.40 11.99
N THR A 191 -36.54 8.11 11.68
CA THR A 191 -37.41 7.40 10.74
C THR A 191 -37.87 6.07 11.32
N THR A 192 -39.05 5.63 10.88
CA THR A 192 -39.61 4.29 11.15
C THR A 192 -39.45 3.36 9.96
N TYR A 193 -38.82 3.81 8.87
CA TYR A 193 -38.63 3.03 7.65
C TYR A 193 -37.21 2.49 7.56
N PHE A 194 -37.08 1.26 7.10
CA PHE A 194 -35.82 0.59 6.84
C PHE A 194 -35.85 -0.11 5.47
N CYS A 195 -34.70 -0.44 4.92
CA CYS A 195 -34.62 -1.28 3.72
C CYS A 195 -34.07 -2.64 4.13
N GLU A 196 -34.91 -3.67 4.10
CA GLU A 196 -34.53 -5.05 4.41
C GLU A 196 -33.31 -5.49 3.59
N ARG A 197 -33.33 -5.21 2.28
CA ARG A 197 -32.25 -5.58 1.36
C ARG A 197 -30.94 -4.79 1.54
N CYS A 198 -30.96 -3.69 2.29
CA CYS A 198 -29.77 -2.93 2.71
C CYS A 198 -29.36 -3.23 4.16
N SER A 199 -30.20 -3.96 4.90
CA SER A 199 -29.90 -4.41 6.25
C SER A 199 -28.93 -5.58 6.14
N VAL A 200 -27.95 -5.63 7.05
CA VAL A 200 -26.95 -6.69 7.07
C VAL A 200 -27.07 -7.32 8.45
N ASP A 201 -27.40 -8.61 8.47
CA ASP A 201 -27.66 -9.37 9.69
C ASP A 201 -28.69 -8.63 10.59
N ASP A 202 -28.45 -8.52 11.89
CA ASP A 202 -29.32 -7.81 12.84
C ASP A 202 -29.30 -6.28 12.69
N ALA A 203 -28.41 -5.73 11.86
CA ALA A 203 -28.27 -4.29 11.66
C ALA A 203 -29.23 -3.77 10.58
N LYS A 204 -30.46 -3.43 10.99
CA LYS A 204 -31.47 -2.79 10.14
C LYS A 204 -30.98 -1.45 9.55
N CYS A 205 -31.13 -1.26 8.24
CA CYS A 205 -30.73 -0.04 7.52
C CYS A 205 -31.86 1.00 7.46
N TRP A 206 -31.85 1.95 8.41
CA TRP A 206 -32.89 2.98 8.57
C TRP A 206 -32.75 4.14 7.57
N LEU A 207 -33.80 4.40 6.82
CA LEU A 207 -33.85 5.34 5.70
C LEU A 207 -35.11 6.23 5.78
N CYS A 208 -35.05 7.43 5.19
CA CYS A 208 -36.24 8.26 5.05
C CYS A 208 -37.15 7.69 3.95
N ASN A 209 -38.47 7.71 4.19
CA ASN A 209 -39.46 7.35 3.16
C ASN A 209 -39.53 8.38 2.02
N LYS A 210 -39.16 9.64 2.30
CA LYS A 210 -39.10 10.73 1.30
C LYS A 210 -37.71 11.35 1.25
N ILE A 211 -37.32 11.82 0.06
CA ILE A 211 -36.06 12.52 -0.15
C ILE A 211 -36.10 13.85 0.59
N ARG A 212 -35.21 14.04 1.57
CA ARG A 212 -35.06 15.30 2.30
C ARG A 212 -33.77 15.96 1.83
N ARG A 213 -33.89 17.02 1.02
CA ARG A 213 -32.75 17.89 0.69
C ARG A 213 -32.51 18.80 1.90
N TYR A 214 -31.34 18.73 2.51
CA TYR A 214 -30.91 19.71 3.52
C TYR A 214 -30.18 20.84 2.79
N GLY A 215 -30.74 22.05 2.82
CA GLY A 215 -30.17 23.27 2.25
C GLY A 215 -31.04 23.87 1.15
N VAL A 216 -31.46 25.11 1.37
CA VAL A 216 -32.30 25.95 0.50
C VAL A 216 -31.62 26.20 -0.85
N VAL A 217 -32.32 25.89 -1.96
CA VAL A 217 -32.35 26.68 -3.20
C VAL A 217 -33.79 26.59 -3.70
N PRO A 218 -34.47 27.71 -4.02
CA PRO A 218 -35.92 27.78 -4.15
C PRO A 218 -36.44 26.98 -5.36
N HIS A 219 -37.74 26.65 -5.27
CA HIS A 219 -38.57 26.04 -6.31
C HIS A 219 -38.10 26.36 -7.74
N ARG A 220 -37.75 25.33 -8.50
CA ARG A 220 -37.85 25.36 -9.97
C ARG A 220 -38.63 24.15 -10.46
N LYS A 221 -39.47 24.45 -11.45
CA LYS A 221 -40.64 23.71 -11.91
C LYS A 221 -40.30 22.29 -12.40
N PHE A 222 -41.33 21.46 -12.37
CA PHE A 222 -41.39 20.13 -13.00
C PHE A 222 -40.96 20.22 -14.47
N GLY A 223 -39.89 19.51 -14.83
CA GLY A 223 -39.44 19.35 -16.22
C GLY A 223 -37.97 19.70 -16.44
N ASP A 224 -37.05 18.84 -16.01
CA ASP A 224 -35.66 18.85 -16.49
C ASP A 224 -35.05 17.42 -16.42
N PRO A 225 -34.37 16.89 -17.46
CA PRO A 225 -34.02 15.46 -17.56
C PRO A 225 -32.76 15.02 -16.79
N HIS A 226 -32.11 15.91 -16.03
CA HIS A 226 -30.83 15.63 -15.37
C HIS A 226 -30.97 15.54 -13.84
N VAL A 227 -31.48 14.42 -13.31
CA VAL A 227 -31.46 14.14 -11.87
C VAL A 227 -30.91 12.74 -11.57
N THR A 228 -29.59 12.57 -11.74
CA THR A 228 -28.81 11.39 -11.32
C THR A 228 -28.06 11.44 -9.96
N PRO A 229 -28.37 12.26 -8.92
CA PRO A 229 -27.62 12.17 -7.66
C PRO A 229 -28.17 11.13 -6.66
N TYR A 230 -29.46 10.79 -6.69
CA TYR A 230 -30.09 9.96 -5.64
C TYR A 230 -29.74 8.47 -5.76
N ARG A 231 -29.76 7.92 -6.98
CA ARG A 231 -29.30 6.55 -7.25
C ARG A 231 -27.84 6.37 -6.84
N GLN A 232 -27.01 7.41 -7.03
CA GLN A 232 -25.60 7.41 -6.63
C GLN A 232 -25.44 7.49 -5.10
N ALA A 233 -26.23 8.28 -4.38
CA ALA A 233 -26.16 8.35 -2.91
C ALA A 233 -26.60 7.04 -2.22
N VAL A 234 -27.65 6.39 -2.70
CA VAL A 234 -28.09 5.07 -2.20
C VAL A 234 -27.07 3.99 -2.55
N THR A 235 -26.49 4.02 -3.76
CA THR A 235 -25.37 3.12 -4.12
C THR A 235 -24.06 3.45 -3.41
N GLN A 236 -23.83 4.69 -2.97
CA GLN A 236 -22.65 5.09 -2.21
C GLN A 236 -22.80 4.72 -0.72
N ALA A 237 -24.02 4.75 -0.18
CA ALA A 237 -24.36 4.20 1.12
C ALA A 237 -24.25 2.67 1.14
N SER A 238 -24.70 1.96 0.10
CA SER A 238 -24.51 0.50 -0.02
C SER A 238 -23.06 0.10 -0.31
N ARG A 239 -22.32 0.86 -1.13
CA ARG A 239 -20.86 0.69 -1.33
C ARG A 239 -20.05 0.97 -0.07
N ARG A 240 -20.49 1.88 0.80
CA ARG A 240 -19.86 2.11 2.12
C ARG A 240 -20.28 1.07 3.16
N CYS A 241 -21.50 0.52 3.16
CA CYS A 241 -21.82 -0.66 3.98
C CYS A 241 -20.96 -1.87 3.57
N LEU A 242 -20.72 -2.07 2.28
CA LEU A 242 -19.76 -3.08 1.78
C LEU A 242 -18.30 -2.77 2.13
N ARG A 243 -17.92 -1.49 2.32
CA ARG A 243 -16.59 -1.10 2.82
C ARG A 243 -16.46 -1.27 4.33
N VAL A 244 -17.55 -1.06 5.08
CA VAL A 244 -17.65 -1.40 6.52
C VAL A 244 -17.58 -2.92 6.69
N ARG A 245 -18.18 -3.71 5.78
CA ARG A 245 -18.04 -5.18 5.71
C ARG A 245 -16.57 -5.61 5.58
N ALA A 246 -15.76 -4.92 4.78
CA ALA A 246 -14.32 -5.20 4.68
C ALA A 246 -13.54 -4.80 5.93
N VAL A 247 -13.92 -3.68 6.59
CA VAL A 247 -13.21 -3.18 7.78
C VAL A 247 -13.58 -3.96 9.06
N TYR A 248 -14.81 -4.45 9.20
CA TYR A 248 -15.24 -5.28 10.34
C TYR A 248 -14.84 -6.75 10.19
N SER A 249 -14.89 -7.34 8.98
CA SER A 249 -14.40 -8.70 8.73
C SER A 249 -12.90 -8.84 9.03
N LEU A 250 -12.09 -7.84 8.66
CA LEU A 250 -10.65 -7.78 8.99
C LEU A 250 -10.37 -7.54 10.48
N LYS A 251 -11.37 -7.14 11.27
CA LYS A 251 -11.24 -6.91 12.72
C LYS A 251 -11.64 -8.16 13.51
N GLN A 252 -12.54 -9.00 12.98
CA GLN A 252 -12.91 -10.31 13.56
C GLN A 252 -11.89 -11.42 13.25
N GLU A 253 -11.25 -11.41 12.08
CA GLU A 253 -10.13 -12.33 11.76
C GLU A 253 -8.87 -12.06 12.61
N ARG A 254 -8.76 -10.89 13.24
CA ARG A 254 -7.64 -10.52 14.12
C ARG A 254 -7.91 -10.82 15.61
N LEU A 255 -9.09 -11.33 15.94
CA LEU A 255 -9.51 -11.75 17.30
C LEU A 255 -9.77 -13.26 17.38
N SER A 256 -9.49 -14.00 16.32
CA SER A 256 -9.68 -15.46 16.20
C SER A 256 -8.40 -16.17 15.72
N VAL A 257 -7.25 -15.74 16.25
CA VAL A 257 -6.05 -16.58 16.27
C VAL A 257 -6.05 -17.26 17.65
N PRO A 258 -6.27 -18.58 17.74
CA PRO A 258 -6.00 -19.31 18.97
C PRO A 258 -4.48 -19.42 19.16
N ASP A 259 -4.05 -19.43 20.43
CA ASP A 259 -2.67 -19.69 20.86
C ASP A 259 -2.08 -20.99 20.26
#